data_AF-G0UNB7-F1
#
_entry.id   AF-G0UNB7-F1
#
_cell.length_a   1.000
_cell.length_b   1.000
_cell.length_c   1.000
_cell.angle_alpha   90.00
_cell.angle_beta   90.00
_cell.angle_gamma   90.00
#
_symmetry.space_group_name_H-M   'P 1'
#
loop_
_entity.id
_entity.type
_entity.pdbx_description
1 polymer ?
#
loop_
_entity_poly.entity_id
_entity_poly.type
_entity_poly.pdbx_seq_one_letter_code
_entity_poly.pdbx_strand_id
1 'polypeptide(L)'
;MLCSSLLRRSLLRQQVDAVRRTPAYLRHAPPGLYITCDFERNQRHITLLVDASSEREPPLTNGIHLLASSGSDDISFREARSILFGSPAVHNNAEATCVVDGALKSALTVNHMALPFDGIQAFVIPEFNPLISHIVKELLTRLPHLRIACSPLTAAFLSDKEFFNGVVKALCQNDPSLSSQVVTFANVAQESLVPLEGGSTLPALGEGRKLQMSDGDLTETRERWRRERKNKLKHFESYALFMYDPAFQAVHIPSTSAVRVPWAPLVVPEVDPMALLVMPDFFSANAHNASPLLEVWRLREQSKRVLTALRKFPETQRVLTTAYGEIPGGVTGYVEQLRQTVEKLEELRNAFGTHLATDTERDMKKWSSRIGDEVLAKCLVTRTPATKTEQKVMEAYKEWVSGAYCDKIAGAIAHASAVLPPDPEPKVRSTTTASPSHPSAVKGTNHTTSTQELRCHFEKQGMASLCPVLEKENIDVAVFLAMTPKDFKDVFKATFGLTKKMQMLQEELRASQQ
;
A
#
# COMPACT_ATOMS: atom_id res chain seq x y z
N MET A 1 -24.71 -24.75 -22.73
CA MET A 1 -25.10 -24.76 -21.31
C MET A 1 -24.73 -23.42 -20.69
N LEU A 2 -25.68 -22.48 -20.72
CA LEU A 2 -25.60 -21.17 -20.07
C LEU A 2 -26.46 -21.26 -18.82
N CYS A 3 -25.87 -21.55 -17.65
CA CYS A 3 -26.58 -21.48 -16.36
C CYS A 3 -25.61 -21.71 -15.19
N SER A 4 -25.72 -20.86 -14.16
CA SER A 4 -25.12 -20.90 -12.80
C SER A 4 -23.91 -20.01 -12.47
N SER A 5 -23.09 -19.53 -13.43
CA SER A 5 -21.93 -18.67 -13.11
C SER A 5 -22.29 -17.21 -12.80
N LEU A 6 -23.39 -16.69 -13.35
CA LEU A 6 -23.85 -15.31 -13.12
C LEU A 6 -24.45 -15.08 -11.71
N LEU A 7 -24.76 -16.15 -10.95
CA LEU A 7 -25.52 -16.08 -9.69
C LEU A 7 -24.70 -16.27 -8.41
N ARG A 8 -23.38 -16.51 -8.50
CA ARG A 8 -22.52 -16.68 -7.30
C ARG A 8 -21.45 -15.59 -7.19
N ARG A 9 -21.86 -14.32 -7.15
CA ARG A 9 -21.02 -13.32 -6.47
C ARG A 9 -21.07 -13.66 -4.99
N SER A 10 -19.93 -13.99 -4.37
CA SER A 10 -19.85 -14.16 -2.91
C SER A 10 -20.51 -12.95 -2.22
N LEU A 11 -21.20 -13.17 -1.11
CA LEU A 11 -21.86 -12.09 -0.36
C LEU A 11 -20.86 -10.95 -0.05
N LEU A 12 -19.61 -11.32 0.24
CA LEU A 12 -18.47 -10.40 0.35
C LEU A 12 -18.30 -9.52 -0.90
N ARG A 13 -18.23 -10.11 -2.10
CA ARG A 13 -18.06 -9.36 -3.36
C ARG A 13 -19.22 -8.41 -3.63
N GLN A 14 -20.45 -8.83 -3.32
CA GLN A 14 -21.63 -7.95 -3.47
C GLN A 14 -21.54 -6.72 -2.54
N GLN A 15 -21.11 -6.93 -1.29
CA GLN A 15 -20.93 -5.83 -0.32
C GLN A 15 -19.76 -4.92 -0.69
N VAL A 16 -18.65 -5.48 -1.20
CA VAL A 16 -17.52 -4.69 -1.73
C VAL A 16 -17.96 -3.84 -2.93
N ASP A 17 -18.70 -4.42 -3.88
CA ASP A 17 -19.25 -3.69 -5.04
C ASP A 17 -20.19 -2.56 -4.61
N ALA A 18 -20.99 -2.76 -3.57
CA ALA A 18 -21.86 -1.72 -3.00
C ALA A 18 -21.04 -0.58 -2.38
N VAL A 19 -20.00 -0.91 -1.62
CA VAL A 19 -19.06 0.09 -1.08
C VAL A 19 -18.35 0.82 -2.21
N ARG A 20 -17.98 0.18 -3.33
CA ARG A 20 -17.35 0.90 -4.47
C ARG A 20 -18.22 1.99 -5.09
N ARG A 21 -19.54 1.99 -4.84
CA ARG A 21 -20.47 3.03 -5.32
C ARG A 21 -20.58 4.22 -4.36
N THR A 22 -20.08 4.14 -3.12
CA THR A 22 -20.06 5.31 -2.22
C THR A 22 -19.02 6.34 -2.68
N PRO A 23 -19.19 7.64 -2.38
CA PRO A 23 -18.23 8.67 -2.76
C PRO A 23 -16.78 8.37 -2.32
N ALA A 24 -15.79 8.75 -3.15
CA ALA A 24 -14.37 8.41 -2.93
C ALA A 24 -13.81 8.94 -1.59
N TYR A 25 -14.28 10.11 -1.14
CA TYR A 25 -13.87 10.70 0.14
C TYR A 25 -14.32 9.89 1.38
N LEU A 26 -15.31 8.99 1.22
CA LEU A 26 -15.77 8.11 2.30
C LEU A 26 -15.02 6.78 2.37
N ARG A 27 -14.21 6.47 1.35
CA ARG A 27 -13.58 5.15 1.19
C ARG A 27 -12.12 5.09 1.59
N HIS A 28 -11.44 6.23 1.76
CA HIS A 28 -9.96 6.30 1.93
C HIS A 28 -9.17 5.44 0.93
N ALA A 29 -9.79 5.07 -0.19
CA ALA A 29 -9.22 4.33 -1.29
C ALA A 29 -8.74 5.35 -2.34
N PRO A 30 -7.70 5.06 -3.12
CA PRO A 30 -7.35 5.95 -4.22
C PRO A 30 -8.55 5.95 -5.19
N PRO A 31 -9.17 7.10 -5.53
CA PRO A 31 -10.14 7.12 -6.61
C PRO A 31 -9.53 6.45 -7.84
N GLY A 32 -10.34 5.61 -8.48
CA GLY A 32 -9.91 4.87 -9.67
C GLY A 32 -9.52 5.78 -10.83
N LEU A 33 -9.82 7.08 -10.76
CA LEU A 33 -9.44 8.11 -11.72
C LEU A 33 -9.12 9.42 -11.01
N TYR A 34 -7.98 10.00 -11.36
CA TYR A 34 -7.61 11.39 -11.05
C TYR A 34 -7.33 12.14 -12.34
N ILE A 35 -7.81 13.39 -12.42
CA ILE A 35 -7.49 14.30 -13.52
C ILE A 35 -6.87 15.55 -12.91
N THR A 36 -5.70 15.95 -13.41
CA THR A 36 -5.04 17.19 -13.01
C THR A 36 -4.58 18.03 -14.19
N CYS A 37 -4.27 19.30 -13.94
CA CYS A 37 -3.82 20.25 -14.95
C CYS A 37 -2.51 20.90 -14.50
N ASP A 38 -1.54 20.97 -15.41
CA ASP A 38 -0.35 21.80 -15.28
C ASP A 38 -0.53 23.09 -16.09
N PHE A 39 -0.85 24.16 -15.38
CA PHE A 39 -1.06 25.48 -15.98
C PHE A 39 0.21 26.09 -16.57
N GLU A 40 1.41 25.73 -16.09
CA GLU A 40 2.66 26.33 -16.58
C GLU A 40 3.08 25.73 -17.93
N ARG A 41 2.76 24.45 -18.14
CA ARG A 41 3.06 23.72 -19.38
C ARG A 41 1.85 23.53 -20.28
N ASN A 42 0.70 24.05 -19.87
CA ASN A 42 -0.57 23.92 -20.56
C ASN A 42 -0.90 22.45 -20.88
N GLN A 43 -0.82 21.59 -19.86
CA GLN A 43 -1.00 20.14 -19.99
C GLN A 43 -2.06 19.61 -19.02
N ARG A 44 -2.63 18.47 -19.36
CA ARG A 44 -3.56 17.71 -18.51
C ARG A 44 -3.04 16.31 -18.30
N HIS A 45 -3.30 15.77 -17.11
CA HIS A 45 -2.80 14.47 -16.69
C HIS A 45 -3.92 13.62 -16.14
N ILE A 46 -3.79 12.32 -16.34
CA ILE A 46 -4.65 11.28 -15.80
C ILE A 46 -3.82 10.27 -15.04
N THR A 47 -4.33 9.86 -13.87
CA THR A 47 -3.97 8.61 -13.22
C THR A 47 -5.22 7.76 -13.12
N LEU A 48 -5.24 6.62 -13.80
CA LEU A 48 -6.38 5.71 -13.85
C LEU A 48 -5.95 4.32 -13.36
N LEU A 49 -6.71 3.70 -12.48
CA LEU A 49 -6.50 2.30 -12.08
C LEU A 49 -7.29 1.37 -13.00
N VAL A 50 -6.57 0.53 -13.74
CA VAL A 50 -7.12 -0.58 -14.52
C VAL A 50 -7.21 -1.80 -13.61
N ASP A 51 -8.44 -2.17 -13.26
CA ASP A 51 -8.70 -3.30 -12.37
C ASP A 51 -8.50 -4.62 -13.14
N ALA A 52 -7.34 -5.26 -12.93
CA ALA A 52 -6.99 -6.54 -13.55
C ALA A 52 -7.22 -7.74 -12.63
N SER A 53 -7.92 -7.55 -11.49
CA SER A 53 -8.29 -8.64 -10.57
C SER A 53 -9.20 -9.67 -11.26
N SER A 54 -8.88 -10.95 -11.12
CA SER A 54 -9.76 -12.03 -11.59
C SER A 54 -11.04 -12.13 -10.75
N GLU A 55 -12.05 -12.91 -11.18
CA GLU A 55 -13.30 -13.06 -10.41
C GLU A 55 -13.13 -13.63 -8.99
N ARG A 56 -11.99 -14.29 -8.73
CA ARG A 56 -11.63 -14.88 -7.44
C ARG A 56 -10.85 -13.93 -6.54
N GLU A 57 -10.39 -12.81 -7.09
CA GLU A 57 -9.63 -11.79 -6.37
C GLU A 57 -10.53 -10.58 -6.15
N PRO A 58 -10.46 -9.93 -4.98
CA PRO A 58 -11.19 -8.71 -4.78
C PRO A 58 -10.56 -7.59 -5.58
N PRO A 59 -11.40 -6.62 -5.95
CA PRO A 59 -10.96 -5.50 -6.74
C PRO A 59 -9.88 -4.67 -6.01
N LEU A 60 -9.01 -4.03 -6.79
CA LEU A 60 -7.93 -3.11 -6.36
C LEU A 60 -6.62 -3.76 -5.89
N THR A 61 -6.52 -5.10 -5.84
CA THR A 61 -5.33 -5.76 -5.27
C THR A 61 -4.27 -6.09 -6.32
N ASN A 62 -4.68 -6.26 -7.58
CA ASN A 62 -3.83 -6.67 -8.70
C ASN A 62 -4.07 -5.79 -9.94
N GLY A 63 -4.14 -4.46 -9.76
CA GLY A 63 -4.40 -3.52 -10.85
C GLY A 63 -3.15 -2.98 -11.54
N ILE A 64 -3.35 -2.36 -12.71
CA ILE A 64 -2.33 -1.61 -13.44
C ILE A 64 -2.72 -0.14 -13.42
N HIS A 65 -1.83 0.74 -12.98
CA HIS A 65 -2.05 2.17 -13.10
C HIS A 65 -1.68 2.64 -14.51
N LEU A 66 -2.62 3.28 -15.18
CA LEU A 66 -2.40 4.02 -16.42
C LEU A 66 -2.15 5.48 -16.07
N LEU A 67 -0.97 5.98 -16.43
CA LEU A 67 -0.57 7.37 -16.29
C LEU A 67 -0.58 7.99 -17.67
N ALA A 68 -1.45 8.96 -17.93
CA ALA A 68 -1.57 9.59 -19.23
C ALA A 68 -1.38 11.11 -19.14
N SER A 69 -0.86 11.70 -20.22
CA SER A 69 -0.63 13.14 -20.32
C SER A 69 -0.96 13.63 -21.72
N SER A 70 -1.66 14.76 -21.80
CA SER A 70 -2.00 15.43 -23.06
C SER A 70 -1.92 16.95 -22.92
N GLY A 71 -2.09 17.67 -24.04
CA GLY A 71 -2.25 19.12 -24.04
C GLY A 71 -3.51 19.57 -23.31
N SER A 72 -3.56 20.84 -22.89
CA SER A 72 -4.72 21.45 -22.23
C SER A 72 -6.01 21.33 -23.02
N ASP A 73 -5.89 21.47 -24.34
CA ASP A 73 -7.00 21.61 -25.28
C ASP A 73 -7.60 20.24 -25.62
N ASP A 74 -6.86 19.16 -25.36
CA ASP A 74 -7.33 17.79 -25.52
C ASP A 74 -8.11 17.34 -24.29
N ILE A 75 -9.37 17.80 -24.24
CA ILE A 75 -10.27 17.54 -23.11
C ILE A 75 -10.58 16.04 -22.96
N SER A 76 -10.56 15.31 -24.07
CA SER A 76 -10.88 13.88 -24.15
C SER A 76 -9.66 12.97 -24.13
N PHE A 77 -8.44 13.50 -24.02
CA PHE A 77 -7.19 12.73 -24.00
C PHE A 77 -6.96 11.85 -25.26
N ARG A 78 -7.41 12.32 -26.43
CA ARG A 78 -7.25 11.63 -27.73
C ARG A 78 -5.81 11.59 -28.23
N GLU A 79 -5.01 12.59 -27.85
CA GLU A 79 -3.61 12.73 -28.24
C GLU A 79 -2.67 12.33 -27.10
N ALA A 80 -3.23 11.75 -26.04
CA ALA A 80 -2.49 11.47 -24.83
C ALA A 80 -1.42 10.39 -25.03
N ARG A 81 -0.28 10.60 -24.40
CA ARG A 81 0.77 9.58 -24.24
C ARG A 81 0.65 8.95 -22.87
N SER A 82 0.79 7.63 -22.80
CA SER A 82 0.49 6.87 -21.60
C SER A 82 1.60 5.90 -21.18
N ILE A 83 1.65 5.60 -19.89
CA ILE A 83 2.49 4.58 -19.27
C ILE A 83 1.60 3.65 -18.46
N LEU A 84 1.88 2.36 -18.55
CA LEU A 84 1.33 1.36 -17.62
C LEU A 84 2.33 1.15 -16.47
N PHE A 85 1.84 1.11 -15.23
CA PHE A 85 2.66 0.88 -14.03
C PHE A 85 1.99 -0.17 -13.15
N GLY A 86 2.64 -1.32 -12.96
CA GLY A 86 2.15 -2.38 -12.08
C GLY A 86 2.71 -3.77 -12.42
N SER A 87 2.42 -4.75 -11.57
CA SER A 87 2.85 -6.15 -11.73
C SER A 87 1.66 -7.13 -11.59
N PRO A 88 0.67 -7.10 -12.51
CA PRO A 88 -0.51 -7.96 -12.41
C PRO A 88 -0.11 -9.45 -12.48
N ALA A 89 -0.74 -10.28 -11.65
CA ALA A 89 -0.53 -11.71 -11.64
C ALA A 89 -1.45 -12.38 -12.67
N VAL A 90 -0.90 -12.78 -13.81
CA VAL A 90 -1.63 -13.37 -14.93
C VAL A 90 -1.15 -14.79 -15.18
N HIS A 91 -2.01 -15.78 -14.98
CA HIS A 91 -1.62 -17.19 -14.91
C HIS A 91 -1.62 -17.91 -16.26
N ASN A 92 -2.24 -17.30 -17.27
CA ASN A 92 -2.36 -17.89 -18.60
C ASN A 92 -2.66 -16.83 -19.67
N ASN A 93 -2.59 -17.24 -20.94
CA ASN A 93 -2.83 -16.34 -22.06
C ASN A 93 -4.28 -15.82 -22.11
N ALA A 94 -5.27 -16.61 -21.69
CA ALA A 94 -6.67 -16.16 -21.71
C ALA A 94 -6.92 -15.03 -20.69
N GLU A 95 -6.30 -15.12 -19.51
CA GLU A 95 -6.29 -14.03 -18.53
C GLU A 95 -5.57 -12.80 -19.08
N ALA A 96 -4.43 -12.97 -19.76
CA ALA A 96 -3.72 -11.86 -20.39
C ALA A 96 -4.59 -11.13 -21.42
N THR A 97 -5.26 -11.87 -22.31
CA THR A 97 -6.21 -11.31 -23.27
C THR A 97 -7.36 -10.61 -22.55
N CYS A 98 -7.91 -11.19 -21.49
CA CYS A 98 -9.00 -10.57 -20.72
C CYS A 98 -8.58 -9.23 -20.09
N VAL A 99 -7.36 -9.16 -19.55
CA VAL A 99 -6.82 -7.91 -18.99
C VAL A 99 -6.64 -6.85 -20.09
N VAL A 100 -6.09 -7.21 -21.25
CA VAL A 100 -5.83 -6.26 -22.34
C VAL A 100 -7.12 -5.84 -23.06
N ASP A 101 -7.91 -6.80 -23.53
CA ASP A 101 -9.10 -6.55 -24.34
C ASP A 101 -10.33 -6.19 -23.51
N GLY A 102 -10.44 -6.72 -22.29
CA GLY A 102 -11.55 -6.46 -21.38
C GLY A 102 -11.27 -5.24 -20.51
N ALA A 103 -10.33 -5.35 -19.57
CA ALA A 103 -10.12 -4.33 -18.55
C ALA A 103 -9.46 -3.06 -19.10
N LEU A 104 -8.32 -3.19 -19.79
CA LEU A 104 -7.54 -2.05 -20.26
C LEU A 104 -8.28 -1.27 -21.34
N LYS A 105 -8.75 -1.91 -22.43
CA LYS A 105 -9.51 -1.20 -23.49
C LYS A 105 -10.76 -0.51 -22.96
N SER A 106 -11.50 -1.16 -22.06
CA SER A 106 -12.66 -0.50 -21.44
C SER A 106 -12.22 0.73 -20.66
N ALA A 107 -11.17 0.62 -19.82
CA ALA A 107 -10.63 1.71 -19.01
C ALA A 107 -10.22 2.94 -19.85
N LEU A 108 -9.66 2.73 -21.05
CA LEU A 108 -9.25 3.81 -21.96
C LEU A 108 -10.42 4.68 -22.47
N THR A 109 -11.66 4.20 -22.38
CA THR A 109 -12.87 4.88 -22.91
C THR A 109 -13.83 5.39 -21.83
N VAL A 110 -13.50 5.20 -20.54
CA VAL A 110 -14.37 5.57 -19.42
C VAL A 110 -14.49 7.10 -19.29
N ASN A 111 -15.62 7.59 -18.77
CA ASN A 111 -15.86 9.01 -18.46
C ASN A 111 -15.65 9.97 -19.66
N HIS A 112 -16.08 9.55 -20.85
CA HIS A 112 -15.93 10.32 -22.11
C HIS A 112 -14.46 10.56 -22.54
N MET A 113 -13.51 9.87 -21.92
CA MET A 113 -12.11 9.85 -22.37
C MET A 113 -12.00 8.94 -23.60
N ALA A 114 -11.00 9.20 -24.43
CA ALA A 114 -10.69 8.42 -25.62
C ALA A 114 -9.16 8.24 -25.71
N LEU A 115 -8.59 7.65 -24.65
CA LEU A 115 -7.16 7.42 -24.55
C LEU A 115 -6.72 6.44 -25.66
N PRO A 116 -5.76 6.80 -26.52
CA PRO A 116 -5.30 5.92 -27.58
C PRO A 116 -4.54 4.73 -26.98
N PHE A 117 -4.94 3.51 -27.35
CA PHE A 117 -4.26 2.28 -26.92
C PHE A 117 -2.82 2.23 -27.43
N ASP A 118 -2.62 2.65 -28.68
CA ASP A 118 -1.36 2.90 -29.37
C ASP A 118 -0.57 4.09 -28.81
N GLY A 119 -1.18 4.92 -27.97
CA GLY A 119 -0.49 5.96 -27.20
C GLY A 119 0.28 5.44 -25.96
N ILE A 120 0.16 4.16 -25.63
CA ILE A 120 0.89 3.53 -24.51
C ILE A 120 2.35 3.29 -24.92
N GLN A 121 3.28 4.02 -24.30
CA GLN A 121 4.70 4.05 -24.70
C GLN A 121 5.61 3.15 -23.86
N ALA A 122 5.21 2.86 -22.63
CA ALA A 122 6.01 2.06 -21.72
C ALA A 122 5.14 1.26 -20.74
N PHE A 123 5.62 0.09 -20.35
CA PHE A 123 5.11 -0.69 -19.24
C PHE A 123 6.21 -0.81 -18.17
N VAL A 124 5.95 -0.22 -17.02
CA VAL A 124 6.82 -0.19 -15.85
C VAL A 124 6.43 -1.33 -14.92
N ILE A 125 7.35 -2.28 -14.74
CA ILE A 125 7.21 -3.42 -13.86
C ILE A 125 8.00 -3.11 -12.58
N PRO A 126 7.34 -2.69 -11.48
CA PRO A 126 8.01 -2.27 -10.25
C PRO A 126 8.57 -3.42 -9.42
N GLU A 127 8.27 -4.67 -9.77
CA GLU A 127 8.68 -5.83 -9.00
C GLU A 127 8.72 -7.09 -9.87
N PHE A 128 9.70 -7.94 -9.61
CA PHE A 128 9.78 -9.25 -10.22
C PHE A 128 8.60 -10.13 -9.83
N ASN A 129 7.81 -10.55 -10.83
CA ASN A 129 6.78 -11.57 -10.68
C ASN A 129 6.92 -12.55 -11.87
N PRO A 130 7.16 -13.85 -11.64
CA PRO A 130 7.34 -14.81 -12.75
C PRO A 130 6.10 -14.99 -13.63
N LEU A 131 4.91 -14.61 -13.16
CA LEU A 131 3.67 -14.63 -13.95
C LEU A 131 3.55 -13.43 -14.91
N ILE A 132 4.42 -12.43 -14.80
CA ILE A 132 4.33 -11.19 -15.59
C ILE A 132 4.53 -11.43 -17.10
N SER A 133 5.19 -12.52 -17.48
CA SER A 133 5.50 -12.83 -18.87
C SER A 133 4.26 -12.96 -19.75
N HIS A 134 3.14 -13.47 -19.22
CA HIS A 134 1.89 -13.61 -19.98
C HIS A 134 1.36 -12.26 -20.45
N ILE A 135 1.27 -11.29 -19.54
CA ILE A 135 0.78 -9.95 -19.87
C ILE A 135 1.79 -9.19 -20.75
N VAL A 136 3.10 -9.35 -20.53
CA VAL A 136 4.15 -8.72 -21.34
C VAL A 136 4.05 -9.20 -22.79
N LYS A 137 3.87 -10.50 -23.03
CA LYS A 137 3.69 -11.05 -24.37
C LYS A 137 2.45 -10.52 -25.06
N GLU A 138 1.30 -10.52 -24.36
CA GLU A 138 0.06 -10.02 -24.94
C GLU A 138 0.18 -8.53 -25.28
N LEU A 139 0.75 -7.72 -24.39
CA LEU A 139 0.98 -6.29 -24.63
C LEU A 139 1.91 -6.06 -25.82
N LEU A 140 3.06 -6.73 -25.91
CA LEU A 140 4.00 -6.60 -27.03
C LEU A 140 3.41 -7.07 -28.36
N THR A 141 2.51 -8.06 -28.34
CA THR A 141 1.79 -8.52 -29.54
C THR A 141 0.88 -7.43 -30.10
N ARG A 142 0.27 -6.60 -29.23
CA ARG A 142 -0.62 -5.50 -29.65
C ARG A 142 0.10 -4.16 -29.80
N LEU A 143 1.23 -3.97 -29.10
CA LEU A 143 2.06 -2.78 -29.07
C LEU A 143 3.52 -3.17 -29.32
N PRO A 144 3.92 -3.40 -30.58
CA PRO A 144 5.27 -3.87 -30.90
C PRO A 144 6.41 -2.92 -30.46
N HIS A 145 6.10 -1.63 -30.32
CA HIS A 145 7.06 -0.59 -29.91
C HIS A 145 7.01 -0.29 -28.39
N LEU A 146 6.29 -1.08 -27.61
CA LEU A 146 6.19 -0.89 -26.17
C LEU A 146 7.55 -1.12 -25.49
N ARG A 147 7.99 -0.15 -24.69
CA ARG A 147 9.19 -0.31 -23.86
C ARG A 147 8.84 -0.95 -22.53
N ILE A 148 9.59 -1.97 -22.12
CA ILE A 148 9.43 -2.64 -20.84
C ILE A 148 10.50 -2.12 -19.87
N ALA A 149 10.07 -1.31 -18.91
CA ALA A 149 10.95 -0.74 -17.91
C ALA A 149 10.89 -1.57 -16.62
N CYS A 150 11.99 -2.20 -16.24
CA CYS A 150 12.02 -3.14 -15.11
C CYS A 150 13.43 -3.27 -14.51
N SER A 151 13.55 -3.95 -13.37
CA SER A 151 14.86 -4.24 -12.76
C SER A 151 15.71 -5.14 -13.66
N PRO A 152 17.07 -5.11 -13.55
CA PRO A 152 17.94 -5.97 -14.35
C PRO A 152 17.60 -7.46 -14.22
N LEU A 153 17.18 -7.91 -13.03
CA LEU A 153 16.73 -9.28 -12.77
C LEU A 153 15.49 -9.64 -13.61
N THR A 154 14.50 -8.75 -13.63
CA THR A 154 13.27 -8.93 -14.40
C THR A 154 13.55 -8.87 -15.89
N ALA A 155 14.42 -7.96 -16.32
CA ALA A 155 14.86 -7.87 -17.70
C ALA A 155 15.49 -9.19 -18.17
N ALA A 156 16.46 -9.73 -17.41
CA ALA A 156 17.10 -11.01 -17.69
C ALA A 156 16.07 -12.14 -17.78
N PHE A 157 15.12 -12.24 -16.85
CA PHE A 157 14.06 -13.25 -16.89
C PHE A 157 13.16 -13.17 -18.13
N LEU A 158 12.91 -11.96 -18.64
CA LEU A 158 12.05 -11.74 -19.80
C LEU A 158 12.78 -11.97 -21.14
N SER A 159 14.11 -11.79 -21.19
CA SER A 159 14.89 -11.84 -22.44
C SER A 159 15.87 -13.00 -22.57
N ASP A 160 16.33 -13.58 -21.46
CA ASP A 160 17.34 -14.66 -21.47
C ASP A 160 16.66 -16.00 -21.14
N LYS A 161 16.68 -16.91 -22.12
CA LYS A 161 16.07 -18.24 -22.01
C LYS A 161 16.79 -19.14 -21.01
N GLU A 162 18.10 -19.05 -20.88
CA GLU A 162 18.87 -19.86 -19.93
C GLU A 162 18.58 -19.42 -18.50
N PHE A 163 18.62 -18.10 -18.26
CA PHE A 163 18.27 -17.52 -16.97
C PHE A 163 16.81 -17.86 -16.58
N PHE A 164 15.87 -17.69 -17.51
CA PHE A 164 14.47 -18.07 -17.34
C PHE A 164 14.33 -19.55 -16.91
N ASN A 165 14.95 -20.48 -17.65
CA ASN A 165 14.87 -21.91 -17.35
C ASN A 165 15.44 -22.23 -15.95
N GLY A 166 16.53 -21.55 -15.56
CA GLY A 166 17.12 -21.68 -14.23
C GLY A 166 16.16 -21.24 -13.12
N VAL A 167 15.52 -20.08 -13.27
CA VAL A 167 14.54 -19.57 -12.31
C VAL A 167 13.32 -20.48 -12.22
N VAL A 168 12.72 -20.89 -13.35
CA VAL A 168 11.55 -21.79 -13.35
C VAL A 168 11.88 -23.13 -12.72
N LYS A 169 13.05 -23.70 -13.02
CA LYS A 169 13.51 -24.94 -12.38
C LYS A 169 13.60 -24.78 -10.87
N ALA A 170 14.19 -23.69 -10.38
CA ALA A 170 14.29 -23.44 -8.95
C ALA A 170 12.92 -23.25 -8.29
N LEU A 171 12.00 -22.53 -8.95
CA LEU A 171 10.64 -22.33 -8.46
C LEU A 171 9.86 -23.65 -8.36
N CYS A 172 9.85 -24.47 -9.43
CA CYS A 172 9.15 -25.75 -9.43
C CYS A 172 9.75 -26.77 -8.43
N GLN A 173 11.04 -26.65 -8.09
CA GLN A 173 11.67 -27.50 -7.07
C GLN A 173 11.20 -27.15 -5.65
N ASN A 174 10.89 -25.88 -5.41
CA ASN A 174 10.48 -25.39 -4.09
C ASN A 174 8.96 -25.47 -3.90
N ASP A 175 8.19 -25.11 -4.92
CA ASP A 175 6.73 -25.19 -4.89
C ASP A 175 6.21 -26.30 -5.82
N PRO A 176 5.82 -27.47 -5.28
CA PRO A 176 5.27 -28.57 -6.07
C PRO A 176 3.88 -28.25 -6.66
N SER A 177 3.21 -27.20 -6.18
CA SER A 177 1.94 -26.73 -6.75
C SER A 177 2.15 -25.85 -7.99
N LEU A 178 3.36 -25.30 -8.17
CA LEU A 178 3.71 -24.44 -9.29
C LEU A 178 4.19 -25.29 -10.48
N SER A 179 3.27 -25.58 -11.40
CA SER A 179 3.62 -26.25 -12.65
C SER A 179 4.42 -25.31 -13.56
N SER A 180 5.48 -25.84 -14.19
CA SER A 180 6.27 -25.11 -15.19
C SER A 180 5.43 -24.60 -16.37
N GLN A 181 4.23 -25.15 -16.58
CA GLN A 181 3.28 -24.72 -17.60
C GLN A 181 2.60 -23.37 -17.27
N VAL A 182 2.66 -22.92 -16.02
CA VAL A 182 2.05 -21.66 -15.55
C VAL A 182 2.98 -20.47 -15.81
N VAL A 183 4.28 -20.72 -16.00
CA VAL A 183 5.27 -19.67 -16.22
C VAL A 183 5.77 -19.74 -17.66
N THR A 184 5.52 -18.68 -18.42
CA THR A 184 5.90 -18.61 -19.84
C THR A 184 7.13 -17.74 -20.05
N PHE A 185 8.00 -18.11 -21.00
CA PHE A 185 9.10 -17.25 -21.42
C PHE A 185 8.59 -16.14 -22.35
N ALA A 186 8.85 -14.87 -22.01
CA ALA A 186 8.37 -13.73 -22.77
C ALA A 186 9.13 -13.49 -24.09
N ASN A 187 10.43 -13.80 -24.11
CA ASN A 187 11.32 -13.56 -25.25
C ASN A 187 11.31 -12.10 -25.71
N VAL A 188 11.46 -11.17 -24.76
CA VAL A 188 11.50 -9.73 -25.03
C VAL A 188 12.84 -9.37 -25.67
N ALA A 189 12.79 -8.58 -26.75
CA ALA A 189 14.00 -8.08 -27.40
C ALA A 189 14.74 -7.09 -26.49
N GLN A 190 16.07 -7.12 -26.51
CA GLN A 190 16.91 -6.23 -25.68
C GLN A 190 16.64 -4.75 -25.96
N GLU A 191 16.33 -4.39 -27.20
CA GLU A 191 15.97 -3.02 -27.60
C GLU A 191 14.67 -2.50 -26.99
N SER A 192 13.75 -3.40 -26.61
CA SER A 192 12.50 -3.05 -25.95
C SER A 192 12.67 -2.92 -24.44
N LEU A 193 13.80 -3.36 -23.86
CA LEU A 193 14.05 -3.31 -22.43
C LEU A 193 14.67 -1.98 -22.01
N VAL A 194 14.17 -1.43 -20.91
CA VAL A 194 14.73 -0.24 -20.26
C VAL A 194 15.11 -0.62 -18.82
N PRO A 195 16.39 -0.76 -18.49
CA PRO A 195 16.78 -1.07 -17.12
C PRO A 195 16.41 0.10 -16.19
N LEU A 196 15.68 -0.24 -15.14
CA LEU A 196 15.41 0.67 -14.05
C LEU A 196 16.55 0.56 -13.04
N GLU A 197 17.42 1.56 -13.06
CA GLU A 197 18.45 1.80 -12.07
C GLU A 197 18.27 3.20 -11.45
N GLY A 198 19.01 3.48 -10.38
CA GLY A 198 19.04 4.77 -9.74
C GLY A 198 19.22 5.93 -10.72
N GLY A 199 18.29 6.88 -10.71
CA GLY A 199 18.34 8.03 -11.59
C GLY A 199 17.88 7.77 -13.03
N SER A 200 17.49 6.55 -13.40
CA SER A 200 16.88 6.26 -14.72
C SER A 200 15.67 7.16 -14.96
N THR A 201 15.50 7.65 -16.19
CA THR A 201 14.35 8.48 -16.55
C THR A 201 13.61 7.91 -17.74
N LEU A 202 12.29 7.88 -17.65
CA LEU A 202 11.38 7.48 -18.71
C LEU A 202 10.70 8.73 -19.29
N PRO A 203 11.07 9.15 -20.50
CA PRO A 203 10.43 10.28 -21.18
C PRO A 203 9.08 9.77 -21.68
N ALA A 204 8.01 10.03 -20.96
CA ALA A 204 6.79 9.28 -21.20
C ALA A 204 5.48 10.04 -20.97
N LEU A 205 5.55 11.36 -20.70
CA LEU A 205 4.36 12.19 -20.44
C LEU A 205 4.37 13.53 -21.19
N GLY A 206 5.09 13.63 -22.32
CA GLY A 206 5.20 14.85 -23.15
C GLY A 206 6.51 15.63 -22.97
N GLU A 207 6.64 16.80 -23.62
CA GLU A 207 7.85 17.62 -23.54
C GLU A 207 8.14 18.08 -22.10
N GLY A 208 9.27 17.60 -21.57
CA GLY A 208 9.84 18.00 -20.29
C GLY A 208 9.19 17.42 -19.02
N ARG A 209 8.37 16.36 -19.13
CA ARG A 209 8.00 15.49 -18.00
C ARG A 209 8.57 14.08 -18.19
N LYS A 210 9.29 13.61 -17.16
CA LYS A 210 9.91 12.28 -17.14
C LYS A 210 9.51 11.58 -15.84
N LEU A 211 9.18 10.30 -15.93
CA LEU A 211 9.08 9.43 -14.76
C LEU A 211 10.52 9.09 -14.35
N GLN A 212 10.95 9.53 -13.18
CA GLN A 212 12.31 9.31 -12.69
C GLN A 212 12.31 8.18 -11.66
N MET A 213 13.19 7.21 -11.85
CA MET A 213 13.51 6.21 -10.86
C MET A 213 14.54 6.75 -9.88
N SER A 214 14.37 6.43 -8.62
CA SER A 214 15.03 7.11 -7.51
C SER A 214 15.37 6.10 -6.42
N ASP A 215 16.66 5.84 -6.24
CA ASP A 215 17.23 4.86 -5.33
C ASP A 215 18.08 5.52 -4.24
N GLY A 216 17.65 6.64 -3.66
CA GLY A 216 18.53 7.33 -2.73
C GLY A 216 18.08 8.70 -2.30
N ASP A 217 19.04 9.60 -2.13
CA ASP A 217 18.81 10.95 -1.64
C ASP A 217 18.26 11.88 -2.75
N LEU A 218 16.95 12.12 -2.70
CA LEU A 218 16.22 13.06 -3.57
C LEU A 218 16.25 14.50 -3.07
N THR A 219 17.19 14.88 -2.19
CA THR A 219 17.31 16.27 -1.70
C THR A 219 17.45 17.26 -2.85
N GLU A 220 18.24 16.96 -3.87
CA GLU A 220 18.38 17.82 -5.04
C GLU A 220 17.06 17.96 -5.82
N THR A 221 16.36 16.85 -6.02
CA THR A 221 15.06 16.81 -6.70
C THR A 221 13.99 17.55 -5.91
N ARG A 222 14.02 17.44 -4.57
CA ARG A 222 13.16 18.18 -3.65
C ARG A 222 13.43 19.67 -3.70
N GLU A 223 14.69 20.09 -3.69
CA GLU A 223 15.07 21.51 -3.79
C GLU A 223 14.73 22.10 -5.17
N ARG A 224 14.87 21.32 -6.24
CA ARG A 224 14.34 21.69 -7.55
C ARG A 224 12.82 21.88 -7.51
N TRP A 225 12.08 20.92 -6.97
CA TRP A 225 10.62 21.00 -6.86
C TRP A 225 10.15 22.19 -6.01
N ARG A 226 10.84 22.48 -4.90
CA ARG A 226 10.59 23.67 -4.06
C ARG A 226 10.85 24.97 -4.82
N ARG A 227 11.93 25.04 -5.60
CA ARG A 227 12.24 26.21 -6.45
C ARG A 227 11.17 26.43 -7.51
N GLU A 228 10.76 25.38 -8.21
CA GLU A 228 9.69 25.42 -9.23
C GLU A 228 8.34 25.84 -8.64
N ARG A 229 8.09 25.63 -7.34
CA ARG A 229 6.86 26.07 -6.64
C ARG A 229 6.91 27.46 -6.00
N LYS A 230 8.08 28.07 -5.87
CA LYS A 230 8.28 29.30 -5.07
C LYS A 230 7.47 30.51 -5.54
N ASN A 231 6.90 30.45 -6.76
CA ASN A 231 6.09 31.50 -7.37
C ASN A 231 4.57 31.20 -7.40
N LYS A 232 4.07 30.14 -6.74
CA LYS A 232 2.65 29.78 -6.75
C LYS A 232 1.90 30.43 -5.57
N LEU A 233 0.68 30.93 -5.82
CA LEU A 233 -0.10 31.70 -4.85
C LEU A 233 -0.57 30.84 -3.66
N LYS A 234 -0.32 31.28 -2.43
CA LYS A 234 -0.63 30.58 -1.15
C LYS A 234 -2.08 30.08 -1.01
N HIS A 235 -3.06 30.68 -1.69
CA HIS A 235 -4.46 30.28 -1.58
C HIS A 235 -4.76 28.95 -2.28
N PHE A 236 -3.98 28.55 -3.29
CA PHE A 236 -4.10 27.22 -3.91
C PHE A 236 -3.46 26.10 -3.08
N GLU A 237 -2.62 26.45 -2.10
CA GLU A 237 -2.06 25.50 -1.13
C GLU A 237 -3.09 25.06 -0.07
N SER A 238 -4.20 25.81 0.07
CA SER A 238 -5.19 25.65 1.14
C SER A 238 -6.38 24.74 0.78
N TYR A 239 -6.51 24.33 -0.48
CA TYR A 239 -7.48 23.33 -0.91
C TYR A 239 -6.78 21.98 -1.10
N ALA A 240 -6.89 21.11 -0.08
CA ALA A 240 -6.31 19.76 -0.07
C ALA A 240 -6.80 18.83 -1.20
N LEU A 241 -7.67 19.29 -2.11
CA LEU A 241 -8.32 18.44 -3.09
C LEU A 241 -7.73 18.51 -4.51
N PHE A 242 -6.95 19.54 -4.88
CA PHE A 242 -6.57 19.68 -6.30
C PHE A 242 -5.21 20.35 -6.52
N MET A 243 -4.10 19.62 -6.30
CA MET A 243 -2.79 19.92 -6.92
C MET A 243 -1.89 18.66 -7.03
N TYR A 244 -2.04 17.88 -8.10
CA TYR A 244 -0.96 17.05 -8.68
C TYR A 244 -0.60 17.68 -10.04
N ASP A 245 0.63 17.75 -10.55
CA ASP A 245 1.88 17.00 -10.38
C ASP A 245 3.01 17.88 -10.99
N PRO A 246 4.30 17.70 -10.65
CA PRO A 246 5.28 17.39 -11.72
C PRO A 246 6.37 16.39 -11.27
N ALA A 247 6.76 15.40 -12.06
CA ALA A 247 5.94 14.33 -12.61
C ALA A 247 6.38 13.08 -11.84
N PHE A 248 5.47 12.35 -11.22
CA PHE A 248 5.66 11.08 -10.49
C PHE A 248 7.13 10.63 -10.34
N GLN A 249 7.77 10.90 -9.20
CA GLN A 249 9.05 10.26 -8.87
C GLN A 249 8.72 8.83 -8.42
N ALA A 250 9.02 7.86 -9.27
CA ALA A 250 8.87 6.46 -8.92
C ALA A 250 10.07 6.08 -8.03
N VAL A 251 9.90 6.23 -6.73
CA VAL A 251 10.70 5.43 -5.79
C VAL A 251 10.29 3.98 -6.05
N HIS A 252 11.27 3.10 -6.29
CA HIS A 252 11.02 1.67 -6.44
C HIS A 252 10.59 1.09 -5.09
N ILE A 253 9.33 1.28 -4.74
CA ILE A 253 8.66 0.60 -3.63
C ILE A 253 7.89 -0.55 -4.29
N PRO A 254 8.37 -1.81 -4.16
CA PRO A 254 7.70 -2.98 -4.68
C PRO A 254 6.22 -2.95 -4.31
N SER A 255 5.33 -3.35 -5.22
CA SER A 255 3.89 -3.47 -4.95
C SER A 255 3.61 -4.37 -3.74
N THR A 256 4.47 -5.34 -3.45
CA THR A 256 4.44 -6.18 -2.24
C THR A 256 4.89 -5.46 -0.96
N SER A 257 5.58 -4.33 -1.02
CA SER A 257 6.14 -3.69 0.20
C SER A 257 5.10 -3.43 1.26
N ALA A 258 3.87 -3.12 0.85
CA ALA A 258 2.74 -3.23 1.73
C ALA A 258 1.44 -3.46 0.96
N VAL A 259 0.42 -3.96 1.64
CA VAL A 259 -0.95 -4.06 1.15
C VAL A 259 -1.87 -3.42 2.16
N ARG A 260 -2.84 -2.67 1.65
CA ARG A 260 -3.95 -2.14 2.43
C ARG A 260 -5.25 -2.39 1.71
N VAL A 261 -6.29 -2.68 2.50
CA VAL A 261 -7.62 -3.04 2.02
C VAL A 261 -8.60 -1.97 2.51
N PRO A 262 -8.65 -0.78 1.88
CA PRO A 262 -9.35 0.39 2.42
C PRO A 262 -10.87 0.22 2.50
N TRP A 263 -11.45 -0.70 1.71
CA TRP A 263 -12.87 -1.04 1.78
C TRP A 263 -13.19 -2.01 2.92
N ALA A 264 -12.22 -2.77 3.44
CA ALA A 264 -12.47 -3.83 4.42
C ALA A 264 -13.19 -3.35 5.68
N PRO A 265 -12.82 -2.21 6.32
CA PRO A 265 -13.53 -1.71 7.49
C PRO A 265 -14.99 -1.32 7.25
N LEU A 266 -15.38 -1.06 5.99
CA LEU A 266 -16.75 -0.71 5.62
C LEU A 266 -17.65 -1.93 5.45
N VAL A 267 -17.05 -3.11 5.24
CA VAL A 267 -17.74 -4.40 5.05
C VAL A 267 -17.59 -5.27 6.30
N VAL A 268 -16.42 -5.19 6.95
CA VAL A 268 -16.01 -5.95 8.14
C VAL A 268 -15.46 -4.95 9.17
N PRO A 269 -16.31 -4.35 10.04
CA PRO A 269 -15.92 -3.28 10.96
C PRO A 269 -14.89 -3.68 12.02
N GLU A 270 -14.66 -4.98 12.23
CA GLU A 270 -13.59 -5.53 13.05
C GLU A 270 -12.19 -5.27 12.46
N VAL A 271 -12.10 -4.98 11.15
CA VAL A 271 -10.83 -4.68 10.48
C VAL A 271 -10.35 -3.27 10.85
N ASP A 272 -9.08 -3.16 11.22
CA ASP A 272 -8.44 -1.87 11.47
C ASP A 272 -8.41 -1.02 10.19
N PRO A 273 -9.02 0.18 10.17
CA PRO A 273 -8.95 1.05 9.00
C PRO A 273 -7.54 1.56 8.68
N MET A 274 -6.62 1.44 9.65
CA MET A 274 -5.21 1.78 9.50
C MET A 274 -4.35 0.57 9.13
N ALA A 275 -4.93 -0.65 9.04
CA ALA A 275 -4.19 -1.86 8.72
C ALA A 275 -3.38 -1.69 7.44
N LEU A 276 -2.07 -1.87 7.59
CA LEU A 276 -1.09 -1.90 6.51
C LEU A 276 -0.23 -3.14 6.72
N LEU A 277 -0.43 -4.15 5.88
CA LEU A 277 0.35 -5.39 5.92
C LEU A 277 1.64 -5.21 5.14
N VAL A 278 2.79 -5.56 5.70
CA VAL A 278 4.04 -5.64 4.93
C VAL A 278 4.09 -7.02 4.29
N MET A 279 4.27 -7.11 2.96
CA MET A 279 4.38 -8.41 2.29
C MET A 279 5.85 -8.79 2.04
N PRO A 280 6.16 -10.09 2.09
CA PRO A 280 7.39 -10.61 1.53
C PRO A 280 7.45 -10.39 0.02
N ASP A 281 8.66 -10.29 -0.52
CA ASP A 281 8.87 -10.40 -1.97
C ASP A 281 8.45 -11.78 -2.49
N PHE A 282 8.34 -11.92 -3.81
CA PHE A 282 7.88 -13.15 -4.43
C PHE A 282 8.68 -14.40 -4.01
N PHE A 283 10.01 -14.30 -3.89
CA PHE A 283 10.86 -15.46 -3.58
C PHE A 283 10.73 -15.88 -2.12
N SER A 284 10.71 -14.90 -1.22
CA SER A 284 10.45 -15.05 0.21
C SER A 284 9.06 -15.64 0.47
N ALA A 285 8.04 -15.22 -0.29
CA ALA A 285 6.66 -15.68 -0.15
C ALA A 285 6.47 -17.15 -0.56
N ASN A 286 7.28 -17.65 -1.50
CA ASN A 286 7.17 -19.00 -2.06
C ASN A 286 8.31 -19.94 -1.60
N ALA A 287 9.03 -19.56 -0.54
CA ALA A 287 10.09 -20.38 0.04
C ALA A 287 9.49 -21.56 0.81
N HIS A 288 9.17 -22.63 0.10
CA HIS A 288 8.80 -23.92 0.68
C HIS A 288 10.03 -24.83 0.61
N ASN A 289 10.54 -25.28 1.77
CA ASN A 289 11.69 -26.19 1.95
C ASN A 289 13.09 -25.58 1.82
N ALA A 290 13.53 -24.83 2.85
CA ALA A 290 14.94 -24.57 3.19
C ALA A 290 15.90 -24.33 2.01
N SER A 291 15.39 -23.73 0.93
CA SER A 291 16.12 -23.60 -0.32
C SER A 291 17.14 -22.51 -0.12
N PRO A 292 18.46 -22.80 -0.14
CA PRO A 292 19.48 -21.79 0.12
C PRO A 292 19.55 -20.73 -0.99
N LEU A 293 18.86 -20.96 -2.11
CA LEU A 293 18.80 -20.08 -3.27
C LEU A 293 17.71 -19.01 -3.16
N LEU A 294 16.66 -19.22 -2.34
CA LEU A 294 15.58 -18.24 -2.18
C LEU A 294 15.88 -17.34 -0.97
N GLU A 295 15.66 -16.04 -1.15
CA GLU A 295 15.98 -15.02 -0.16
C GLU A 295 15.17 -15.26 1.12
N VAL A 296 15.85 -15.28 2.26
CA VAL A 296 15.17 -15.32 3.57
C VAL A 296 14.57 -13.94 3.81
N TRP A 297 13.29 -13.90 4.16
CA TRP A 297 12.62 -12.63 4.39
C TRP A 297 13.23 -11.86 5.57
N ARG A 298 13.96 -10.79 5.28
CA ARG A 298 14.54 -9.88 6.29
C ARG A 298 13.65 -8.66 6.48
N LEU A 299 12.54 -8.88 7.18
CA LEU A 299 11.47 -7.89 7.38
C LEU A 299 11.97 -6.52 7.85
N ARG A 300 12.86 -6.46 8.87
CA ARG A 300 13.48 -5.20 9.33
C ARG A 300 14.28 -4.47 8.27
N GLU A 301 15.05 -5.19 7.45
CA GLU A 301 15.88 -4.57 6.42
C GLU A 301 15.02 -3.97 5.30
N GLN A 302 14.03 -4.73 4.82
CA GLN A 302 13.05 -4.24 3.83
C GLN A 302 12.31 -3.01 4.37
N SER A 303 11.80 -3.09 5.59
CA SER A 303 11.01 -2.01 6.20
C SER A 303 11.85 -0.77 6.45
N LYS A 304 13.13 -0.93 6.83
CA LYS A 304 14.06 0.20 6.98
C LYS A 304 14.27 0.94 5.66
N ARG A 305 14.32 0.25 4.52
CA ARG A 305 14.43 0.91 3.19
C ARG A 305 13.20 1.79 2.93
N VAL A 306 12.00 1.23 3.12
CA VAL A 306 10.73 1.95 2.92
C VAL A 306 10.58 3.13 3.89
N LEU A 307 10.86 2.92 5.18
CA LEU A 307 10.79 3.97 6.21
C LEU A 307 11.83 5.08 5.96
N THR A 308 13.02 4.73 5.49
CA THR A 308 14.06 5.71 5.14
C THR A 308 13.61 6.55 3.96
N ALA A 309 13.03 5.93 2.94
CA ALA A 309 12.48 6.64 1.79
C ALA A 309 11.35 7.60 2.21
N LEU A 310 10.40 7.14 3.03
CA LEU A 310 9.28 7.97 3.51
C LEU A 310 9.71 9.14 4.38
N ARG A 311 10.69 8.94 5.27
CA ARG A 311 11.20 10.01 6.15
C ARG A 311 12.00 11.05 5.39
N LYS A 312 12.82 10.63 4.44
CA LYS A 312 13.61 11.54 3.62
C LYS A 312 12.72 12.27 2.60
N PHE A 313 11.71 11.58 2.05
CA PHE A 313 10.84 12.07 0.98
C PHE A 313 9.36 11.85 1.31
N PRO A 314 8.77 12.77 2.11
CA PRO A 314 7.34 12.78 2.42
C PRO A 314 6.43 12.66 1.19
N GLU A 315 6.84 13.17 0.05
CA GLU A 315 6.08 13.17 -1.19
C GLU A 315 5.85 11.74 -1.74
N THR A 316 6.70 10.78 -1.37
CA THR A 316 6.55 9.34 -1.69
C THR A 316 5.25 8.75 -1.15
N GLN A 317 4.71 9.32 -0.07
CA GLN A 317 3.39 8.94 0.45
C GLN A 317 2.29 9.07 -0.61
N ARG A 318 2.42 9.96 -1.59
CA ARG A 318 1.45 10.11 -2.67
C ARG A 318 1.43 8.90 -3.61
N VAL A 319 2.61 8.36 -3.93
CA VAL A 319 2.75 7.11 -4.71
C VAL A 319 2.13 5.96 -3.92
N LEU A 320 2.43 5.85 -2.62
CA LEU A 320 1.83 4.83 -1.74
C LEU A 320 0.33 5.00 -1.54
N THR A 321 -0.16 6.23 -1.50
CA THR A 321 -1.59 6.53 -1.41
C THR A 321 -2.31 6.10 -2.68
N THR A 322 -1.66 6.29 -3.84
CA THR A 322 -2.18 5.86 -5.13
C THR A 322 -2.18 4.33 -5.26
N ALA A 323 -1.14 3.66 -4.75
CA ALA A 323 -0.99 2.21 -4.81
C ALA A 323 -1.82 1.47 -3.74
N TYR A 324 -1.93 2.01 -2.53
CA TYR A 324 -2.45 1.30 -1.35
C TYR A 324 -3.64 2.01 -0.67
N GLY A 325 -4.04 3.19 -1.16
CA GLY A 325 -5.06 4.04 -0.53
C GLY A 325 -4.52 4.84 0.65
N GLU A 326 -5.22 5.93 0.99
CA GLU A 326 -4.76 6.98 1.92
C GLU A 326 -4.82 6.57 3.40
N ILE A 327 -3.69 6.65 4.09
CA ILE A 327 -3.62 6.49 5.55
C ILE A 327 -3.73 7.87 6.23
N PRO A 328 -4.69 8.05 7.17
CA PRO A 328 -4.77 9.21 8.04
C PRO A 328 -3.44 9.61 8.69
N GLY A 329 -3.18 10.92 8.77
CA GLY A 329 -1.90 11.44 9.25
C GLY A 329 -0.80 11.45 8.18
N GLY A 330 -1.10 11.16 6.92
CA GLY A 330 -0.17 11.24 5.81
C GLY A 330 1.10 10.42 6.06
N VAL A 331 2.26 10.98 5.74
CA VAL A 331 3.57 10.31 5.88
C VAL A 331 3.81 9.79 7.29
N THR A 332 3.46 10.57 8.32
CA THR A 332 3.61 10.15 9.72
C THR A 332 2.71 8.96 10.05
N GLY A 333 1.51 8.91 9.46
CA GLY A 333 0.62 7.75 9.55
C GLY A 333 1.24 6.50 8.93
N TYR A 334 1.73 6.58 7.68
CA TYR A 334 2.41 5.44 7.04
C TYR A 334 3.63 4.97 7.80
N VAL A 335 4.48 5.89 8.26
CA VAL A 335 5.69 5.56 9.03
C VAL A 335 5.33 4.82 10.31
N GLU A 336 4.32 5.30 11.03
CA GLU A 336 3.91 4.68 12.29
C GLU A 336 3.23 3.33 12.06
N GLN A 337 2.33 3.22 11.08
CA GLN A 337 1.66 1.94 10.77
C GLN A 337 2.64 0.89 10.25
N LEU A 338 3.57 1.25 9.35
CA LEU A 338 4.64 0.35 8.93
C LEU A 338 5.46 -0.10 10.13
N ARG A 339 5.85 0.81 11.03
CA ARG A 339 6.62 0.47 12.24
C ARG A 339 5.85 -0.50 13.14
N GLN A 340 4.58 -0.24 13.40
CA GLN A 340 3.73 -1.08 14.25
C GLN A 340 3.52 -2.48 13.66
N THR A 341 3.23 -2.58 12.37
CA THR A 341 3.08 -3.90 11.72
C THR A 341 4.41 -4.66 11.74
N VAL A 342 5.53 -4.00 11.47
CA VAL A 342 6.86 -4.63 11.50
C VAL A 342 7.21 -5.13 12.90
N GLU A 343 6.95 -4.33 13.93
CA GLU A 343 7.15 -4.74 15.32
C GLU A 343 6.32 -5.99 15.65
N LYS A 344 5.02 -6.02 15.32
CA LYS A 344 4.15 -7.17 15.54
C LYS A 344 4.62 -8.44 14.81
N LEU A 345 5.00 -8.31 13.54
CA LEU A 345 5.46 -9.45 12.74
C LEU A 345 6.84 -9.97 13.21
N GLU A 346 7.74 -9.09 13.65
CA GLU A 346 9.02 -9.48 14.26
C GLU A 346 8.83 -10.15 15.63
N GLU A 347 7.89 -9.67 16.44
CA GLU A 347 7.51 -10.34 17.70
C GLU A 347 7.00 -11.76 17.44
N LEU A 348 6.15 -11.93 16.42
CA LEU A 348 5.72 -13.26 15.98
C LEU A 348 6.92 -14.10 15.56
N ARG A 349 7.76 -13.61 14.63
CA ARG A 349 8.98 -14.32 14.18
C ARG A 349 9.86 -14.74 15.36
N ASN A 350 10.14 -13.84 16.30
CA ASN A 350 10.96 -14.13 17.47
C ASN A 350 10.34 -15.19 18.37
N ALA A 351 9.05 -15.06 18.70
CA ALA A 351 8.33 -16.04 19.51
C ALA A 351 8.35 -17.43 18.86
N PHE A 352 8.11 -17.50 17.54
CA PHE A 352 8.17 -18.76 16.80
C PHE A 352 9.60 -19.31 16.70
N GLY A 353 10.62 -18.49 16.49
CA GLY A 353 12.02 -18.91 16.47
C GLY A 353 12.46 -19.54 17.80
N THR A 354 12.07 -18.94 18.93
CA THR A 354 12.32 -19.51 20.26
C THR A 354 11.58 -20.84 20.46
N HIS A 355 10.34 -20.95 19.99
CA HIS A 355 9.59 -22.21 20.05
C HIS A 355 10.19 -23.30 19.15
N LEU A 356 10.62 -22.96 17.93
CA LEU A 356 11.28 -23.88 17.00
C LEU A 356 12.63 -24.40 17.55
N ALA A 357 13.32 -23.62 18.38
CA ALA A 357 14.51 -24.09 19.08
C ALA A 357 14.21 -25.23 20.08
N THR A 358 12.98 -25.30 20.58
CA THR A 358 12.51 -26.32 21.53
C THR A 358 11.65 -27.41 20.90
N ASP A 359 11.18 -27.22 19.66
CA ASP A 359 10.32 -28.15 18.95
C ASP A 359 11.13 -29.18 18.15
N THR A 360 10.89 -30.46 18.44
CA THR A 360 11.53 -31.59 17.78
C THR A 360 10.81 -32.05 16.51
N GLU A 361 9.53 -31.73 16.33
CA GLU A 361 8.72 -32.21 15.19
C GLU A 361 8.88 -31.33 13.94
N ARG A 362 9.09 -30.02 14.10
CA ARG A 362 9.32 -29.05 13.00
C ARG A 362 8.27 -29.10 11.88
N ASP A 363 6.98 -29.28 12.24
CA ASP A 363 5.87 -29.26 11.27
C ASP A 363 5.59 -27.84 10.75
N MET A 364 6.29 -27.45 9.68
CA MET A 364 6.19 -26.13 9.05
C MET A 364 4.76 -25.79 8.58
N LYS A 365 3.93 -26.79 8.25
CA LYS A 365 2.57 -26.56 7.76
C LYS A 365 1.65 -26.16 8.91
N LYS A 366 1.74 -26.88 10.03
CA LYS A 366 1.03 -26.54 11.27
C LYS A 366 1.44 -25.17 11.79
N TRP A 367 2.74 -24.87 11.77
CA TRP A 367 3.27 -23.58 12.22
C TRP A 367 2.84 -22.43 11.32
N SER A 368 2.91 -22.58 9.99
CA SER A 368 2.45 -21.56 9.05
C SER A 368 0.95 -21.26 9.23
N SER A 369 0.11 -22.29 9.42
CA SER A 369 -1.32 -22.08 9.71
C SER A 369 -1.54 -21.25 10.98
N ARG A 370 -0.86 -21.61 12.08
CA ARG A 370 -0.95 -20.88 13.35
C ARG A 370 -0.44 -19.43 13.24
N ILE A 371 0.64 -19.20 12.50
CA ILE A 371 1.15 -17.84 12.24
C ILE A 371 0.11 -17.04 11.44
N GLY A 372 -0.54 -17.65 10.44
CA GLY A 372 -1.57 -17.00 9.63
C GLY A 372 -2.73 -16.48 10.48
N ASP A 373 -3.22 -17.29 11.42
CA ASP A 373 -4.27 -16.89 12.37
C ASP A 373 -3.83 -15.73 13.28
N GLU A 374 -2.59 -15.76 13.75
CA GLU A 374 -2.00 -14.70 14.58
C GLU A 374 -1.81 -13.39 13.81
N VAL A 375 -1.37 -13.47 12.54
CA VAL A 375 -1.26 -12.30 11.64
C VAL A 375 -2.63 -11.67 11.44
N LEU A 376 -3.64 -12.48 11.14
CA LEU A 376 -5.02 -12.01 10.98
C LEU A 376 -5.51 -11.31 12.25
N ALA A 377 -5.34 -11.91 13.42
CA ALA A 377 -5.83 -11.36 14.69
C ALA A 377 -5.08 -10.10 15.13
N LYS A 378 -3.75 -10.07 14.98
CA LYS A 378 -2.91 -8.96 15.50
C LYS A 378 -2.73 -7.80 14.53
N CYS A 379 -2.82 -8.04 13.22
CA CYS A 379 -2.51 -7.04 12.19
C CYS A 379 -3.73 -6.55 11.41
N LEU A 380 -4.80 -7.34 11.32
CA LEU A 380 -5.99 -6.98 10.53
C LEU A 380 -7.23 -6.79 11.40
N VAL A 381 -7.65 -7.82 12.14
CA VAL A 381 -8.93 -7.88 12.86
C VAL A 381 -8.73 -7.48 14.32
N THR A 382 -8.35 -6.22 14.54
CA THR A 382 -7.97 -5.71 15.87
C THR A 382 -9.09 -4.95 16.58
N ARG A 383 -10.16 -4.56 15.87
CA ARG A 383 -11.23 -3.73 16.43
C ARG A 383 -12.37 -4.55 17.00
N THR A 384 -13.02 -3.99 18.02
CA THR A 384 -14.26 -4.53 18.59
C THR A 384 -15.42 -3.58 18.24
N PRO A 385 -16.15 -3.83 17.14
CA PRO A 385 -17.22 -2.93 16.70
C PRO A 385 -18.49 -3.10 17.54
N ALA A 386 -19.32 -2.06 17.57
CA ALA A 386 -20.61 -2.08 18.26
C ALA A 386 -21.61 -3.08 17.63
N THR A 387 -21.52 -3.27 16.30
CA THR A 387 -22.28 -4.26 15.55
C THR A 387 -21.31 -5.23 14.92
N LYS A 388 -21.50 -6.53 15.17
CA LYS A 388 -20.66 -7.59 14.62
C LYS A 388 -21.01 -7.85 13.16
N THR A 389 -19.99 -8.17 12.37
CA THR A 389 -20.17 -8.65 11.00
C THR A 389 -20.93 -9.97 10.98
N GLU A 390 -21.79 -10.15 9.98
CA GLU A 390 -22.45 -11.44 9.74
C GLU A 390 -21.42 -12.55 9.56
N GLN A 391 -21.64 -13.69 10.20
CA GLN A 391 -20.66 -14.78 10.23
C GLN A 391 -20.22 -15.23 8.82
N LYS A 392 -21.16 -15.33 7.87
CA LYS A 392 -20.87 -15.70 6.48
C LYS A 392 -19.94 -14.70 5.76
N VAL A 393 -20.07 -13.41 6.07
CA VAL A 393 -19.22 -12.36 5.48
C VAL A 393 -17.83 -12.40 6.13
N MET A 394 -17.77 -12.57 7.45
CA MET A 394 -16.51 -12.71 8.18
C MET A 394 -15.73 -13.95 7.73
N GLU A 395 -16.38 -15.11 7.60
CA GLU A 395 -15.74 -16.34 7.11
C GLU A 395 -15.21 -16.17 5.68
N ALA A 396 -16.01 -15.61 4.78
CA ALA A 396 -15.58 -15.32 3.41
C ALA A 396 -14.40 -14.32 3.36
N TYR A 397 -14.41 -13.31 4.24
CA TYR A 397 -13.30 -12.37 4.36
C TYR A 397 -12.03 -13.05 4.87
N LYS A 398 -12.14 -13.89 5.90
CA LYS A 398 -11.00 -14.65 6.45
C LYS A 398 -10.39 -15.58 5.41
N GLU A 399 -11.22 -16.38 4.75
CA GLU A 399 -10.77 -17.30 3.69
C GLU A 399 -10.03 -16.53 2.59
N TRP A 400 -10.61 -15.42 2.14
CA TRP A 400 -9.99 -14.59 1.13
C TRP A 400 -8.66 -13.99 1.59
N VAL A 401 -8.64 -13.31 2.74
CA VAL A 401 -7.48 -12.54 3.20
C VAL A 401 -6.32 -13.45 3.60
N SER A 402 -6.62 -14.65 4.11
CA SER A 402 -5.62 -15.67 4.38
C SER A 402 -4.94 -16.14 3.10
N GLY A 403 -5.71 -16.59 2.11
CA GLY A 403 -5.15 -17.04 0.84
C GLY A 403 -4.46 -15.94 0.03
N ALA A 404 -4.94 -14.70 0.12
CA ALA A 404 -4.34 -13.57 -0.58
C ALA A 404 -3.03 -13.11 0.07
N TYR A 405 -3.01 -13.00 1.41
CA TYR A 405 -1.95 -12.32 2.14
C TYR A 405 -1.40 -13.10 3.34
N CYS A 406 -2.24 -13.50 4.31
CA CYS A 406 -1.74 -14.01 5.59
C CYS A 406 -0.92 -15.29 5.42
N ASP A 407 -1.30 -16.19 4.51
CA ASP A 407 -0.61 -17.46 4.30
C ASP A 407 0.81 -17.24 3.74
N LYS A 408 0.97 -16.25 2.86
CA LYS A 408 2.28 -15.86 2.31
C LYS A 408 3.18 -15.24 3.38
N ILE A 409 2.64 -14.34 4.18
CA ILE A 409 3.34 -13.74 5.34
C ILE A 409 3.73 -14.84 6.32
N ALA A 410 2.82 -15.76 6.59
CA ALA A 410 3.02 -16.83 7.54
C ALA A 410 4.10 -17.83 7.11
N GLY A 411 4.07 -18.26 5.84
CA GLY A 411 5.12 -19.11 5.28
C GLY A 411 6.49 -18.44 5.33
N ALA A 412 6.56 -17.17 4.93
CA ALA A 412 7.81 -16.39 4.98
C ALA A 412 8.33 -16.19 6.40
N ILE A 413 7.47 -15.90 7.38
CA ILE A 413 7.85 -15.79 8.79
C ILE A 413 8.29 -17.13 9.35
N ALA A 414 7.58 -18.22 9.05
CA ALA A 414 7.96 -19.56 9.50
C ALA A 414 9.36 -19.90 9.01
N HIS A 415 9.64 -19.69 7.72
CA HIS A 415 10.95 -19.91 7.13
C HIS A 415 12.02 -19.00 7.75
N ALA A 416 11.75 -17.71 7.88
CA ALA A 416 12.67 -16.77 8.51
C ALA A 416 12.97 -17.13 9.98
N SER A 417 11.98 -17.64 10.72
CA SER A 417 12.14 -18.08 12.12
C SER A 417 12.98 -19.35 12.24
N ALA A 418 12.96 -20.22 11.22
CA ALA A 418 13.75 -21.44 11.18
C ALA A 418 15.23 -21.19 10.79
N VAL A 419 15.50 -20.13 10.04
CA VAL A 419 16.83 -19.84 9.48
C VAL A 419 17.58 -18.74 10.23
N LEU A 420 16.88 -17.68 10.65
CA LEU A 420 17.48 -16.57 11.38
C LEU A 420 17.42 -16.84 12.88
N PRO A 421 18.49 -16.52 13.63
CA PRO A 421 18.43 -16.60 15.08
C PRO A 421 17.36 -15.64 15.63
N PRO A 422 16.65 -16.02 16.71
CA PRO A 422 15.80 -15.09 17.42
C PRO A 422 16.66 -13.93 17.95
N ASP A 423 16.08 -12.74 17.99
CA ASP A 423 16.78 -11.61 18.59
C ASP A 423 17.07 -11.90 20.06
N PRO A 424 18.21 -11.42 20.60
CA PRO A 424 18.40 -11.44 22.05
C PRO A 424 17.22 -10.70 22.68
N GLU A 425 16.55 -11.33 23.64
CA GLU A 425 15.42 -10.72 24.35
C GLU A 425 15.80 -9.28 24.73
N PRO A 426 14.94 -8.29 24.49
CA PRO A 426 15.18 -6.96 25.01
C PRO A 426 15.30 -7.13 26.52
N LYS A 427 16.52 -7.00 27.05
CA LYS A 427 16.76 -6.94 28.50
C LYS A 427 15.78 -5.93 29.01
N VAL A 428 14.74 -6.40 29.70
CA VAL A 428 13.78 -5.56 30.38
C VAL A 428 14.64 -4.57 31.14
N ARG A 429 14.59 -3.29 30.75
CA ARG A 429 15.22 -2.22 31.52
C ARG A 429 14.36 -2.09 32.77
N SER A 430 14.58 -3.02 33.70
CA SER A 430 14.27 -2.89 35.11
C SER A 430 15.10 -1.72 35.61
N THR A 431 14.63 -0.51 35.36
CA THR A 431 15.13 0.71 35.97
C THR A 431 14.58 0.78 37.39
N THR A 432 14.89 -0.24 38.19
CA THR A 432 15.04 -0.11 39.64
C THR A 432 16.47 0.34 39.89
N THR A 433 16.77 1.58 39.51
CA THR A 433 17.88 2.32 40.10
C THR A 433 17.30 3.07 41.29
N ALA A 434 17.58 2.54 42.48
CA ALA A 434 17.37 3.20 43.75
C ALA A 434 17.90 4.64 43.68
N SER A 435 17.03 5.61 43.96
CA SER A 435 17.43 6.99 44.22
C SER A 435 17.48 7.22 45.73
N PRO A 436 18.51 7.90 46.24
CA PRO A 436 18.62 8.24 47.66
C PRO A 436 17.61 9.34 48.05
N SER A 437 17.21 9.26 49.31
CA SER A 437 16.21 10.04 50.04
C SER A 437 16.50 11.53 50.22
N HIS A 438 15.46 12.37 50.06
CA HIS A 438 15.00 13.54 50.88
C HIS A 438 14.15 14.54 50.03
N PRO A 439 13.28 15.42 50.61
CA PRO A 439 11.95 15.10 51.13
C PRO A 439 10.79 15.98 50.54
N SER A 440 9.57 15.42 50.58
CA SER A 440 8.23 16.04 50.75
C SER A 440 7.70 17.22 49.91
N ALA A 441 6.47 16.97 49.41
CA ALA A 441 5.38 17.88 48.97
C ALA A 441 5.55 18.51 47.56
N VAL A 442 4.60 18.40 46.62
CA VAL A 442 3.15 18.62 46.68
C VAL A 442 2.40 17.72 45.65
N LYS A 443 1.16 17.33 45.99
CA LYS A 443 0.20 16.49 45.24
C LYS A 443 0.02 16.86 43.76
N GLY A 444 -0.14 15.84 42.91
CA GLY A 444 -0.51 15.99 41.49
C GLY A 444 -0.99 14.69 40.82
N THR A 445 -1.75 13.85 41.52
CA THR A 445 -2.54 12.76 40.91
C THR A 445 -3.82 13.36 40.35
N ASN A 446 -3.97 13.44 39.01
CA ASN A 446 -5.27 13.54 38.28
C ASN A 446 -5.13 13.61 36.74
N HIS A 447 -3.93 13.79 36.16
CA HIS A 447 -3.80 14.10 34.71
C HIS A 447 -4.01 12.93 33.73
N THR A 448 -3.85 11.67 34.15
CA THR A 448 -4.03 10.51 33.25
C THR A 448 -5.51 10.20 32.98
N THR A 449 -6.39 10.50 33.93
CA THR A 449 -7.84 10.28 33.82
C THR A 449 -8.51 11.31 32.90
N SER A 450 -8.05 12.56 32.93
CA SER A 450 -8.64 13.66 32.16
C SER A 450 -8.33 13.59 30.65
N THR A 451 -7.17 13.06 30.25
CA THR A 451 -6.84 12.79 28.84
C THR A 451 -7.67 11.62 28.28
N GLN A 452 -7.96 10.60 29.10
CA GLN A 452 -8.83 9.48 28.72
C GLN A 452 -10.30 9.92 28.55
N GLU A 453 -10.77 10.86 29.36
CA GLU A 453 -12.10 11.46 29.19
C GLU A 453 -12.21 12.18 27.84
N LEU A 454 -11.24 13.04 27.51
CA LEU A 454 -11.24 13.74 26.22
C LEU A 454 -11.15 12.78 25.03
N ARG A 455 -10.37 11.70 25.17
CA ARG A 455 -10.29 10.62 24.18
C ARG A 455 -11.66 9.99 23.92
N CYS A 456 -12.44 9.68 24.96
CA CYS A 456 -13.80 9.17 24.81
C CYS A 456 -14.71 10.13 24.01
N HIS A 457 -14.59 11.44 24.24
CA HIS A 457 -15.36 12.45 23.49
C HIS A 457 -14.96 12.51 22.02
N PHE A 458 -13.66 12.43 21.73
CA PHE A 458 -13.15 12.39 20.35
C PHE A 458 -13.61 11.13 19.62
N GLU A 459 -13.57 9.97 20.28
CA GLU A 459 -14.04 8.70 19.70
C GLU A 459 -15.55 8.74 19.38
N LYS A 460 -16.38 9.23 20.32
CA LYS A 460 -17.84 9.40 20.12
C LYS A 460 -18.18 10.35 18.98
N GLN A 461 -17.40 11.41 18.81
CA GLN A 461 -17.58 12.37 17.73
C GLN A 461 -16.87 11.94 16.43
N GLY A 462 -16.44 10.67 16.29
CA GLY A 462 -15.81 10.18 15.06
C GLY A 462 -14.49 10.89 14.72
N MET A 463 -13.80 11.40 15.73
CA MET A 463 -12.46 12.02 15.67
C MET A 463 -11.40 11.11 16.33
N ALA A 464 -11.68 9.81 16.44
CA ALA A 464 -10.78 8.80 17.02
C ALA A 464 -9.36 8.83 16.42
N SER A 465 -9.24 9.23 15.15
CA SER A 465 -7.96 9.37 14.44
C SER A 465 -7.01 10.40 15.05
N LEU A 466 -7.48 11.25 15.97
CA LEU A 466 -6.70 12.33 16.59
C LEU A 466 -6.33 12.01 18.04
N CYS A 467 -6.88 10.94 18.61
CA CYS A 467 -6.58 10.49 19.97
C CYS A 467 -5.07 10.25 20.23
N PRO A 468 -4.26 9.74 19.28
CA PRO A 468 -2.82 9.63 19.47
C PRO A 468 -2.12 11.00 19.69
N VAL A 469 -2.67 12.08 19.13
CA VAL A 469 -2.13 13.44 19.34
C VAL A 469 -2.45 13.93 20.74
N LEU A 470 -3.64 13.59 21.28
CA LEU A 470 -4.02 13.93 22.66
C LEU A 470 -3.06 13.29 23.67
N GLU A 471 -2.72 12.02 23.46
CA GLU A 471 -1.82 11.27 24.34
C GLU A 471 -0.37 11.74 24.21
N LYS A 472 0.08 12.02 22.98
CA LYS A 472 1.44 12.48 22.72
C LYS A 472 1.72 13.88 23.27
N GLU A 473 0.77 14.80 23.11
CA GLU A 473 0.91 16.20 23.51
C GLU A 473 0.33 16.48 24.91
N ASN A 474 -0.13 15.44 25.63
CA ASN A 474 -0.78 15.52 26.95
C ASN A 474 -1.95 16.53 26.99
N ILE A 475 -2.80 16.51 25.98
CA ILE A 475 -3.94 17.42 25.85
C ILE A 475 -5.12 16.81 26.59
N ASP A 476 -5.47 17.39 27.73
CA ASP A 476 -6.68 17.06 28.49
C ASP A 476 -7.86 17.98 28.13
N VAL A 477 -9.02 17.76 28.74
CA VAL A 477 -10.24 18.55 28.48
C VAL A 477 -10.01 20.06 28.69
N ALA A 478 -9.26 20.45 29.72
CA ALA A 478 -9.01 21.85 30.03
C ALA A 478 -8.11 22.51 28.98
N VAL A 479 -7.03 21.83 28.59
CA VAL A 479 -6.15 22.28 27.49
C VAL A 479 -6.92 22.37 26.19
N PHE A 480 -7.72 21.35 25.85
CA PHE A 480 -8.53 21.34 24.64
C PHE A 480 -9.55 22.47 24.60
N LEU A 481 -10.20 22.82 25.71
CA LEU A 481 -11.16 23.93 25.78
C LEU A 481 -10.50 25.32 25.63
N ALA A 482 -9.21 25.43 25.96
CA ALA A 482 -8.43 26.66 25.82
C ALA A 482 -7.82 26.84 24.41
N MET A 483 -7.77 25.78 23.60
CA MET A 483 -7.20 25.83 22.25
C MET A 483 -8.04 26.67 21.30
N THR A 484 -7.36 27.45 20.46
CA THR A 484 -7.97 28.24 19.39
C THR A 484 -8.06 27.42 18.09
N PRO A 485 -8.88 27.85 17.11
CA PRO A 485 -8.88 27.22 15.79
C PRO A 485 -7.53 27.26 15.06
N LYS A 486 -6.60 28.14 15.47
CA LYS A 486 -5.23 28.13 14.97
C LYS A 486 -4.45 26.95 15.57
N ASP A 487 -4.59 26.71 16.86
CA ASP A 487 -3.95 25.59 17.56
C ASP A 487 -4.47 24.24 17.05
N PHE A 488 -5.74 24.15 16.66
CA PHE A 488 -6.27 22.95 15.99
C PHE A 488 -5.57 22.62 14.68
N LYS A 489 -5.23 23.63 13.89
CA LYS A 489 -4.48 23.46 12.64
C LYS A 489 -3.01 23.15 12.91
N ASP A 490 -2.43 23.73 13.94
CA ASP A 490 -1.00 23.60 14.21
C ASP A 490 -0.66 22.28 14.92
N VAL A 491 -1.46 21.89 15.92
CA VAL A 491 -1.24 20.71 16.76
C VAL A 491 -1.87 19.45 16.17
N PHE A 492 -3.15 19.49 15.78
CA PHE A 492 -3.85 18.32 15.25
C PHE A 492 -3.76 18.19 13.72
N LYS A 493 -3.15 19.17 13.04
CA LYS A 493 -3.19 19.28 11.57
C LYS A 493 -4.64 19.20 11.03
N ALA A 494 -5.58 19.75 11.80
CA ALA A 494 -7.01 19.63 11.54
C ALA A 494 -7.40 20.34 10.23
N THR A 495 -8.18 19.65 9.38
CA THR A 495 -8.83 20.26 8.22
C THR A 495 -9.97 21.18 8.66
N PHE A 496 -10.54 21.99 7.76
CA PHE A 496 -11.62 22.93 8.11
C PHE A 496 -12.83 22.23 8.76
N GLY A 497 -13.27 21.11 8.19
CA GLY A 497 -14.39 20.33 8.75
C GLY A 497 -14.08 19.76 10.13
N LEU A 498 -12.85 19.29 10.34
CA LEU A 498 -12.37 18.77 11.62
C LEU A 498 -12.24 19.90 12.66
N THR A 499 -11.75 21.07 12.24
CA THR A 499 -11.68 22.30 13.07
C THR A 499 -13.06 22.71 13.54
N LYS A 500 -14.06 22.71 12.63
CA LYS A 500 -15.46 23.00 12.97
C LYS A 500 -16.05 21.96 13.93
N LYS A 501 -15.73 20.68 13.73
CA LYS A 501 -16.17 19.59 14.61
C LYS A 501 -15.55 19.68 16.00
N MET A 502 -14.27 20.06 16.10
CA MET A 502 -13.60 20.35 17.36
C MET A 502 -14.19 21.58 18.05
N GLN A 503 -14.54 22.63 17.32
CA GLN A 503 -15.23 23.81 17.86
C GLN A 503 -16.62 23.45 18.40
N MET A 504 -17.40 22.65 17.67
CA MET A 504 -18.68 22.14 18.14
C MET A 504 -18.51 21.29 19.40
N LEU A 505 -17.50 20.42 19.44
CA LEU A 505 -17.19 19.65 20.64
C LEU A 505 -16.76 20.55 21.81
N GLN A 506 -16.01 21.63 21.57
CA GLN A 506 -15.71 22.63 22.61
C GLN A 506 -16.99 23.31 23.12
N GLU A 507 -17.93 23.66 22.24
CA GLU A 507 -19.21 24.26 22.61
C GLU A 507 -20.08 23.29 23.43
N GLU A 508 -20.17 22.03 23.01
CA GLU A 508 -20.85 20.95 23.74
C GLU A 508 -20.23 20.72 25.13
N LEU A 509 -18.90 20.64 25.21
CA LEU A 509 -18.19 20.42 26.46
C LEU A 509 -18.33 21.61 27.42
N ARG A 510 -18.29 22.85 26.92
CA ARG A 510 -18.55 24.06 27.72
C ARG A 510 -19.99 24.11 28.24
N ALA A 511 -20.96 23.69 27.43
CA ALA A 511 -22.36 23.61 27.85
C ALA A 511 -22.61 22.51 28.89
N SER A 512 -21.82 21.44 28.88
CA SER A 512 -21.91 20.35 29.88
C SER A 512 -21.18 20.62 31.21
N GLN A 513 -20.43 21.73 31.30
CA GLN A 513 -19.70 22.16 32.50
C GLN A 513 -20.38 23.32 33.25
N GLN A 514 -21.53 23.79 32.76
CA GLN A 514 -22.47 24.68 33.46
C GLN A 514 -23.62 23.85 34.05
#